data_AF-A0A661AVA1-F1
#
_entry.id   AF-A0A661AVA1-F1
#
_cell.length_a   1.000
_cell.length_b   1.000
_cell.length_c   1.000
_cell.angle_alpha   90.00
_cell.angle_beta   90.00
_cell.angle_gamma   90.00
#
_symmetry.space_group_name_H-M   'P 1'
#
loop_
_entity.id
_entity.type
_entity.pdbx_description
1 polymer ?
#
loop_
_entity_poly.entity_id
_entity_poly.type
_entity_poly.pdbx_seq_one_letter_code
_entity_poly.pdbx_strand_id
1 'polypeptide(L)'
;MRFVSILILLSVDLALASPPYYNSLADVMSKIFDDDFERAISICDSLSKEYPDDPSPEVFKMIAKSSQLQDSENESGLDSLKSEIDYIEKKCIRKWGENPKDFWGAFIMADLYGQSAVLSFIGDKRSFVSAWKLSSRAKKLWEYASQDSLLAVESGNGLGNYYYWISAKAGIIRNIGFVEDRRDTAITMLKIASRKGILSRDSALHSLVFILLDYGDTAGAKSVVDELLARHPHSRTAHWDKLIFNLSVENWQPVKSIADTLMEYYNGKSDYNMCQLSLAAAYSELELGDTTGCKKYFDIFKSCANDRIIDKICNRGWDKIYDSVRKSCERK
;
A
#
# COMPACT_ATOMS: atom_id res chain seq x y z
N MET A 1 45.25 41.28 35.74
CA MET A 1 43.80 41.01 35.54
C MET A 1 43.66 39.90 34.50
N ARG A 2 43.18 38.74 34.91
CA ARG A 2 42.97 37.56 34.04
C ARG A 2 41.67 37.78 33.27
N PHE A 3 41.75 37.93 31.95
CA PHE A 3 40.57 37.78 31.09
C PHE A 3 40.26 36.30 30.96
N VAL A 4 39.13 35.88 31.52
CA VAL A 4 38.57 34.55 31.38
C VAL A 4 38.01 34.44 29.97
N SER A 5 38.69 33.67 29.11
CA SER A 5 38.13 33.22 27.84
C SER A 5 36.99 32.24 28.14
N ILE A 6 35.75 32.68 27.97
CA ILE A 6 34.58 31.81 27.97
C ILE A 6 34.62 31.00 26.66
N LEU A 7 35.04 29.73 26.76
CA LEU A 7 34.80 28.74 25.72
C LEU A 7 33.29 28.48 25.66
N ILE A 8 32.62 29.01 24.66
CA ILE A 8 31.28 28.57 24.29
C ILE A 8 31.46 27.23 23.58
N LEU A 9 31.27 26.13 24.31
CA LEU A 9 30.99 24.82 23.73
C LEU A 9 29.60 24.90 23.10
N LEU A 10 29.55 25.40 21.86
CA LEU A 10 28.44 25.15 20.95
C LEU A 10 28.45 23.64 20.68
N SER A 11 27.60 22.90 21.40
CA SER A 11 27.19 21.56 20.99
C SER A 11 26.31 21.69 19.75
N VAL A 12 26.94 21.98 18.62
CA VAL A 12 26.39 21.68 17.30
C VAL A 12 26.52 20.17 17.15
N ASP A 13 25.41 19.49 17.41
CA ASP A 13 24.91 18.33 16.66
C ASP A 13 24.03 17.50 17.58
N LEU A 14 22.73 17.70 17.45
CA LEU A 14 21.86 16.57 17.17
C LEU A 14 20.78 17.12 16.24
N ALA A 15 21.10 17.22 14.94
CA ALA A 15 20.13 16.72 13.98
C ALA A 15 19.70 15.36 14.54
N LEU A 16 18.42 15.20 14.88
CA LEU A 16 17.91 13.92 15.37
C LEU A 16 18.22 12.89 14.30
N ALA A 17 19.34 12.20 14.49
CA ALA A 17 19.82 11.21 13.55
C ALA A 17 18.71 10.16 13.47
N SER A 18 18.31 9.83 12.24
CA SER A 18 17.51 8.64 11.99
C SER A 18 18.05 7.49 12.84
N PRO A 19 17.18 6.60 13.39
CA PRO A 19 17.66 5.52 14.23
C PRO A 19 18.77 4.73 13.51
N PRO A 20 19.72 4.13 14.25
CA PRO A 20 20.88 3.45 13.66
C PRO A 20 20.47 2.31 12.70
N TYR A 21 19.27 1.76 12.88
CA TYR A 21 18.69 0.70 12.07
C TYR A 21 17.81 1.21 10.90
N TYR A 22 17.77 2.52 10.62
CA TYR A 22 16.89 3.11 9.59
C TYR A 22 17.06 2.46 8.21
N ASN A 23 18.30 2.23 7.78
CA ASN A 23 18.57 1.53 6.51
C ASN A 23 18.15 0.06 6.54
N SER A 24 18.15 -0.59 7.71
CA SER A 24 17.64 -1.97 7.85
C SER A 24 16.12 -2.00 7.68
N LEU A 25 15.39 -0.97 8.13
CA LEU A 25 13.96 -0.84 7.84
C LEU A 25 13.68 -0.56 6.37
N ALA A 26 14.59 0.13 5.67
CA ALA A 26 14.50 0.30 4.23
C ALA A 26 14.63 -1.04 3.50
N ASP A 27 15.55 -1.91 3.95
CA ASP A 27 15.67 -3.27 3.42
C ASP A 27 14.39 -4.08 3.69
N VAL A 28 13.77 -3.95 4.86
CA VAL A 28 12.45 -4.55 5.14
C VAL A 28 11.42 -4.12 4.09
N MET A 29 11.30 -2.83 3.81
CA MET A 29 10.35 -2.33 2.81
C MET A 29 10.66 -2.84 1.42
N SER A 30 11.94 -2.86 1.01
CA SER A 30 12.34 -3.45 -0.28
C SER A 30 11.98 -4.93 -0.36
N LYS A 31 12.17 -5.70 0.73
CA LYS A 31 11.85 -7.13 0.78
C LYS A 31 10.35 -7.39 0.72
N ILE A 32 9.53 -6.51 1.29
CA ILE A 32 8.07 -6.56 1.12
C ILE A 32 7.70 -6.42 -0.36
N PHE A 33 8.34 -5.49 -1.08
CA PHE A 33 8.09 -5.31 -2.52
C PHE A 33 8.70 -6.41 -3.39
N ASP A 34 9.79 -7.03 -2.98
CA ASP A 34 10.32 -8.27 -3.57
C ASP A 34 9.45 -9.51 -3.25
N ASP A 35 8.37 -9.32 -2.50
CA ASP A 35 7.51 -10.35 -1.91
C ASP A 35 8.23 -11.39 -1.02
N ASP A 36 9.43 -11.05 -0.52
CA ASP A 36 10.23 -11.84 0.41
C ASP A 36 9.84 -11.49 1.87
N PHE A 37 8.59 -11.82 2.20
CA PHE A 37 8.02 -11.51 3.51
C PHE A 37 8.75 -12.20 4.66
N GLU A 38 9.27 -13.42 4.44
CA GLU A 38 10.04 -14.15 5.44
C GLU A 38 11.34 -13.42 5.79
N ARG A 39 12.06 -12.91 4.78
CA ARG A 39 13.27 -12.13 5.02
C ARG A 39 12.95 -10.80 5.69
N ALA A 40 11.90 -10.10 5.24
CA ALA A 40 11.43 -8.87 5.86
C ALA A 40 11.14 -9.05 7.36
N ILE A 41 10.43 -10.13 7.72
CA ILE A 41 10.12 -10.50 9.11
C ILE A 41 11.39 -10.85 9.88
N SER A 42 12.30 -11.63 9.29
CA SER A 42 13.56 -12.03 9.92
C SER A 42 14.46 -10.83 10.27
N ILE A 43 14.52 -9.81 9.41
CA ILE A 43 15.25 -8.57 9.70
C ILE A 43 14.63 -7.88 10.91
N CYS A 44 13.31 -7.75 10.94
CA CYS A 44 12.61 -7.13 12.08
C CYS A 44 12.80 -7.91 13.38
N ASP A 45 12.85 -9.24 13.33
CA ASP A 45 13.11 -10.09 14.50
C ASP A 45 14.53 -9.89 15.05
N SER A 46 15.53 -9.76 14.17
CA SER A 46 16.89 -9.42 14.57
C SER A 46 16.96 -8.03 15.20
N LEU A 47 16.33 -7.03 14.58
CA LEU A 47 16.27 -5.67 15.12
C LEU A 47 15.54 -5.60 16.47
N SER A 48 14.47 -6.37 16.64
CA SER A 48 13.72 -6.43 17.91
C SER A 48 14.55 -7.03 19.04
N LYS A 49 15.52 -7.90 18.74
CA LYS A 49 16.47 -8.44 19.73
C LYS A 49 17.55 -7.45 20.10
N GLU A 50 18.03 -6.68 19.12
CA GLU A 50 19.08 -5.67 19.31
C GLU A 50 18.54 -4.40 19.99
N TYR A 51 17.29 -4.02 19.68
CA TYR A 51 16.61 -2.83 20.19
C TYR A 51 15.30 -3.18 20.91
N PRO A 52 15.33 -3.93 22.03
CA PRO A 52 14.13 -4.50 22.66
C PRO A 52 13.13 -3.46 23.19
N ASP A 53 13.61 -2.26 23.53
CA ASP A 53 12.79 -1.16 24.06
C ASP A 53 12.21 -0.24 22.97
N ASP A 54 12.52 -0.51 21.71
CA ASP A 54 12.04 0.25 20.56
C ASP A 54 10.96 -0.55 19.81
N PRO A 55 9.72 -0.07 19.71
CA PRO A 55 8.66 -0.78 19.01
C PRO A 55 8.71 -0.61 17.48
N SER A 56 9.61 0.21 16.93
CA SER A 56 9.68 0.47 15.48
C SER A 56 9.84 -0.81 14.65
N PRO A 57 10.76 -1.74 14.98
CA PRO A 57 10.87 -3.00 14.24
C PRO A 57 9.61 -3.87 14.27
N GLU A 58 8.85 -3.85 15.38
CA GLU A 58 7.58 -4.58 15.48
C GLU A 58 6.49 -3.98 14.59
N VAL A 59 6.45 -2.64 14.45
CA VAL A 59 5.54 -1.98 13.50
C VAL A 59 5.88 -2.39 12.06
N PHE A 60 7.15 -2.41 11.68
CA PHE A 60 7.56 -2.85 10.34
C PHE A 60 7.32 -4.35 10.10
N LYS A 61 7.50 -5.19 11.12
CA LYS A 61 7.10 -6.61 11.07
C LYS A 61 5.60 -6.77 10.82
N MET A 62 4.79 -5.96 11.49
CA MET A 62 3.34 -5.93 11.31
C MET A 62 2.99 -5.53 9.87
N ILE A 63 3.65 -4.51 9.30
CA ILE A 63 3.47 -4.11 7.90
C ILE A 63 3.81 -5.28 6.97
N ALA A 64 4.94 -5.97 7.17
CA ALA A 64 5.30 -7.14 6.37
C ALA A 64 4.25 -8.26 6.42
N LYS A 65 3.77 -8.60 7.62
CA LYS A 65 2.69 -9.59 7.81
C LYS A 65 1.38 -9.15 7.16
N SER A 66 1.05 -7.86 7.27
CA SER A 66 -0.14 -7.30 6.65
C SER A 66 -0.07 -7.37 5.13
N SER A 67 1.09 -7.07 4.54
CA SER A 67 1.32 -7.20 3.10
C SER A 67 1.24 -8.65 2.63
N GLN A 68 1.75 -9.61 3.41
CA GLN A 68 1.63 -11.04 3.08
C GLN A 68 0.18 -11.53 3.06
N LEU A 69 -0.64 -11.08 4.02
CA LEU A 69 -2.08 -11.39 4.04
C LEU A 69 -2.82 -10.76 2.85
N GLN A 70 -2.43 -9.54 2.47
CA GLN A 70 -3.01 -8.85 1.31
C GLN A 70 -2.60 -9.53 0.00
N ASP A 71 -1.33 -9.89 -0.18
CA ASP A 71 -0.85 -10.61 -1.37
C ASP A 71 -1.62 -11.92 -1.57
N SER A 72 -1.82 -12.69 -0.50
CA SER A 72 -2.55 -13.96 -0.56
C SER A 72 -4.08 -13.80 -0.57
N GLU A 73 -4.62 -12.60 -0.30
CA GLU A 73 -6.05 -12.36 -0.05
C GLU A 73 -6.65 -13.35 0.98
N ASN A 74 -5.83 -13.79 1.94
CA ASN A 74 -6.18 -14.77 2.96
C ASN A 74 -6.57 -14.07 4.26
N GLU A 75 -7.85 -14.08 4.60
CA GLU A 75 -8.36 -13.39 5.78
C GLU A 75 -8.20 -14.22 7.08
N SER A 76 -7.74 -15.48 7.00
CA SER A 76 -7.66 -16.37 8.19
C SER A 76 -6.69 -15.87 9.27
N GLY A 77 -5.65 -15.12 8.88
CA GLY A 77 -4.70 -14.50 9.81
C GLY A 77 -5.10 -13.11 10.33
N LEU A 78 -6.21 -12.53 9.86
CA LEU A 78 -6.55 -11.13 10.11
C LEU A 78 -6.83 -10.83 11.59
N ASP A 79 -7.56 -11.71 12.29
CA ASP A 79 -7.90 -11.49 13.70
C ASP A 79 -6.68 -11.63 14.62
N SER A 80 -5.76 -12.55 14.28
CA SER A 80 -4.46 -12.65 14.97
C SER A 80 -3.63 -11.39 14.75
N LEU A 81 -3.57 -10.89 13.52
CA LEU A 81 -2.83 -9.66 13.21
C LEU A 81 -3.41 -8.44 13.92
N LYS A 82 -4.75 -8.33 14.02
CA LYS A 82 -5.39 -7.26 14.80
C LYS A 82 -5.02 -7.30 16.27
N SER A 83 -5.00 -8.48 16.88
CA SER A 83 -4.57 -8.65 18.27
C SER A 83 -3.10 -8.25 18.48
N GLU A 84 -2.25 -8.54 17.49
CA GLU A 84 -0.84 -8.14 17.48
C GLU A 84 -0.68 -6.61 17.33
N ILE A 85 -1.47 -5.98 16.45
CA ILE A 85 -1.52 -4.52 16.29
C ILE A 85 -1.91 -3.84 17.61
N ASP A 86 -2.93 -4.33 18.31
CA ASP A 86 -3.36 -3.78 19.61
C ASP A 86 -2.24 -3.88 20.66
N TYR A 87 -1.45 -4.96 20.64
CA TYR A 87 -0.30 -5.12 21.52
C TYR A 87 0.83 -4.13 21.17
N ILE A 88 1.16 -4.00 19.89
CA ILE A 88 2.19 -3.08 19.39
C ILE A 88 1.79 -1.63 19.68
N GLU A 89 0.52 -1.25 19.51
CA GLU A 89 0.01 0.08 19.86
C GLU A 89 0.26 0.37 21.34
N LYS A 90 -0.08 -0.56 22.24
CA LYS A 90 0.18 -0.40 23.68
C LYS A 90 1.67 -0.22 23.96
N LYS A 91 2.56 -0.90 23.21
CA LYS A 91 4.03 -0.72 23.35
C LYS A 91 4.47 0.67 22.87
N CYS A 92 3.96 1.13 21.74
CA CYS A 92 4.20 2.49 21.22
C CYS A 92 3.74 3.57 22.21
N ILE A 93 2.51 3.44 22.75
CA ILE A 93 1.97 4.38 23.73
C ILE A 93 2.79 4.38 25.02
N ARG A 94 3.28 3.23 25.50
CA ARG A 94 4.18 3.19 26.67
C ARG A 94 5.51 3.90 26.39
N LYS A 95 6.04 3.80 25.18
CA LYS A 95 7.34 4.38 24.79
C LYS A 95 7.27 5.88 24.53
N TRP A 96 6.26 6.33 23.78
CA TRP A 96 6.18 7.68 23.25
C TRP A 96 4.96 8.49 23.73
N GLY A 97 4.00 7.84 24.39
CA GLY A 97 2.70 8.42 24.74
C GLY A 97 1.72 8.42 23.58
N GLU A 98 0.47 8.80 23.84
CA GLU A 98 -0.58 8.87 22.80
C GLU A 98 -0.35 10.01 21.80
N ASN A 99 0.41 11.03 22.20
CA ASN A 99 0.83 12.17 21.39
C ASN A 99 2.36 12.30 21.50
N PRO A 100 3.11 11.54 20.69
CA PRO A 100 4.58 11.57 20.69
C PRO A 100 5.11 12.98 20.52
N LYS A 101 6.13 13.33 21.31
CA LYS A 101 6.85 14.61 21.15
C LYS A 101 8.03 14.47 20.19
N ASP A 102 8.55 13.27 20.01
CA ASP A 102 9.59 12.99 19.03
C ASP A 102 8.98 12.69 17.65
N PHE A 103 9.62 13.21 16.60
CA PHE A 103 9.12 13.08 15.24
C PHE A 103 9.14 11.63 14.74
N TRP A 104 10.14 10.84 15.15
CA TRP A 104 10.24 9.42 14.79
C TRP A 104 9.09 8.58 15.37
N GLY A 105 8.82 8.71 16.67
CA GLY A 105 7.71 8.04 17.33
C GLY A 105 6.37 8.45 16.74
N ALA A 106 6.20 9.72 16.37
CA ALA A 106 5.01 10.18 15.64
C ALA A 106 4.89 9.50 14.26
N PHE A 107 5.98 9.42 13.49
CA PHE A 107 6.02 8.74 12.19
C PHE A 107 5.65 7.25 12.32
N ILE A 108 6.28 6.53 13.25
CA ILE A 108 6.01 5.10 13.49
C ILE A 108 4.57 4.85 13.92
N MET A 109 4.05 5.66 14.84
CA MET A 109 2.64 5.55 15.24
C MET A 109 1.68 5.91 14.11
N ALA A 110 2.05 6.86 13.25
CA ALA A 110 1.26 7.19 12.07
C ALA A 110 1.18 6.00 11.11
N ASP A 111 2.29 5.31 10.84
CA ASP A 111 2.31 4.13 9.98
C ASP A 111 1.51 2.96 10.57
N LEU A 112 1.58 2.75 11.89
CA LEU A 112 0.72 1.78 12.60
C LEU A 112 -0.77 2.08 12.36
N TYR A 113 -1.20 3.34 12.53
CA TYR A 113 -2.60 3.72 12.31
C TYR A 113 -2.99 3.71 10.83
N GLY A 114 -2.08 4.08 9.94
CA GLY A 114 -2.26 4.01 8.50
C GLY A 114 -2.54 2.58 8.05
N GLN A 115 -1.70 1.62 8.47
CA GLN A 115 -1.89 0.20 8.18
C GLN A 115 -3.18 -0.34 8.81
N SER A 116 -3.49 0.07 10.04
CA SER A 116 -4.74 -0.30 10.71
C SER A 116 -5.97 0.23 9.97
N ALA A 117 -5.88 1.41 9.35
CA ALA A 117 -6.94 1.96 8.52
C ALA A 117 -7.14 1.14 7.25
N VAL A 118 -6.05 0.74 6.58
CA VAL A 118 -6.08 -0.15 5.41
C VAL A 118 -6.75 -1.48 5.76
N LEU A 119 -6.36 -2.12 6.86
CA LEU A 119 -6.98 -3.36 7.35
C LEU A 119 -8.43 -3.20 7.84
N SER A 120 -8.86 -1.97 8.18
CA SER A 120 -10.28 -1.71 8.47
C SER A 120 -11.12 -1.59 7.19
N PHE A 121 -10.46 -1.32 6.07
CA PHE A 121 -11.07 -1.26 4.74
C PHE A 121 -10.99 -2.61 4.00
N ILE A 122 -10.03 -3.46 4.37
CA ILE A 122 -9.80 -4.80 3.79
C ILE A 122 -10.31 -5.88 4.75
N GLY A 123 -11.24 -6.73 4.30
CA GLY A 123 -11.85 -7.84 5.06
C GLY A 123 -13.38 -7.84 4.98
N ASP A 124 -14.02 -8.92 5.39
CA ASP A 124 -15.49 -9.07 5.31
C ASP A 124 -16.29 -7.99 6.08
N LYS A 125 -15.72 -7.46 7.17
CA LYS A 125 -16.37 -6.47 8.06
C LYS A 125 -15.93 -5.03 7.78
N ARG A 126 -15.80 -4.65 6.50
CA ARG A 126 -15.33 -3.32 6.08
C ARG A 126 -16.02 -2.21 6.87
N SER A 127 -15.23 -1.32 7.49
CA SER A 127 -15.76 -0.19 8.24
C SER A 127 -15.12 1.10 7.75
N PHE A 128 -15.84 1.82 6.89
CA PHE A 128 -15.42 3.13 6.40
C PHE A 128 -15.21 4.12 7.55
N VAL A 129 -16.08 4.09 8.57
CA VAL A 129 -15.97 4.97 9.75
C VAL A 129 -14.69 4.67 10.53
N SER A 130 -14.36 3.38 10.75
CA SER A 130 -13.14 3.00 11.46
C SER A 130 -11.90 3.39 10.65
N ALA A 131 -11.89 3.10 9.35
CA ALA A 131 -10.80 3.47 8.45
C ALA A 131 -10.58 5.00 8.42
N TRP A 132 -11.66 5.79 8.35
CA TRP A 132 -11.58 7.24 8.37
C TRP A 132 -11.05 7.79 9.71
N LYS A 133 -11.48 7.25 10.84
CA LYS A 133 -10.97 7.65 12.17
C LYS A 133 -9.48 7.37 12.32
N LEU A 134 -9.05 6.16 11.95
CA LEU A 134 -7.65 5.73 12.02
C LEU A 134 -6.76 6.53 11.08
N SER A 135 -7.18 6.70 9.82
CA SER A 135 -6.43 7.50 8.83
C SER A 135 -6.35 8.98 9.23
N SER A 136 -7.40 9.55 9.84
CA SER A 136 -7.36 10.92 10.35
C SER A 136 -6.43 11.07 11.56
N ARG A 137 -6.29 10.03 12.40
CA ARG A 137 -5.29 9.97 13.47
C ARG A 137 -3.88 9.89 12.90
N ALA A 138 -3.64 8.99 11.95
CA ALA A 138 -2.38 8.85 11.24
C ALA A 138 -1.94 10.17 10.58
N LYS A 139 -2.86 10.83 9.87
CA LYS A 139 -2.64 12.13 9.22
C LYS A 139 -2.09 13.19 10.17
N LYS A 140 -2.66 13.33 11.38
CA LYS A 140 -2.17 14.31 12.37
C LYS A 140 -0.73 14.01 12.81
N LEU A 141 -0.40 12.73 12.96
CA LEU A 141 0.93 12.29 13.38
C LEU A 141 1.96 12.42 12.25
N TRP A 142 1.61 12.07 11.02
CA TRP A 142 2.45 12.34 9.84
C TRP A 142 2.67 13.84 9.62
N GLU A 143 1.64 14.68 9.81
CA GLU A 143 1.79 16.16 9.74
C GLU A 143 2.78 16.67 10.79
N TYR A 144 2.75 16.12 12.01
CA TYR A 144 3.71 16.46 13.05
C TYR A 144 5.12 15.96 12.72
N ALA A 145 5.25 14.69 12.32
CA ALA A 145 6.53 14.09 11.93
C ALA A 145 7.19 14.85 10.76
N SER A 146 6.39 15.36 9.82
CA SER A 146 6.85 16.12 8.65
C SER A 146 7.49 17.48 8.98
N GLN A 147 7.52 17.89 10.24
CA GLN A 147 8.31 19.04 10.67
C GLN A 147 9.82 18.72 10.71
N ASP A 148 10.18 17.44 10.78
CA ASP A 148 11.54 16.98 10.53
C ASP A 148 11.81 16.81 9.02
N SER A 149 12.99 17.23 8.57
CA SER A 149 13.32 17.26 7.13
C SER A 149 13.39 15.89 6.46
N LEU A 150 13.85 14.86 7.18
CA LEU A 150 13.88 13.48 6.67
C LEU A 150 12.46 12.94 6.64
N LEU A 151 11.73 13.08 7.73
CA LEU A 151 10.38 12.53 7.87
C LEU A 151 9.33 13.27 7.05
N ALA A 152 9.58 14.51 6.62
CA ALA A 152 8.77 15.19 5.61
C ALA A 152 8.72 14.43 4.29
N VAL A 153 9.83 13.77 3.91
CA VAL A 153 9.89 12.94 2.71
C VAL A 153 9.16 11.61 2.94
N GLU A 154 9.44 10.93 4.05
CA GLU A 154 8.87 9.61 4.35
C GLU A 154 7.35 9.68 4.58
N SER A 155 6.88 10.70 5.30
CA SER A 155 5.46 10.95 5.55
C SER A 155 4.69 11.32 4.28
N GLY A 156 5.39 11.69 3.21
CA GLY A 156 4.81 12.02 1.91
C GLY A 156 3.96 10.89 1.32
N ASN A 157 4.30 9.63 1.61
CA ASN A 157 3.48 8.49 1.19
C ASN A 157 2.10 8.47 1.88
N GLY A 158 2.08 8.52 3.21
CA GLY A 158 0.84 8.49 3.99
C GLY A 158 -0.02 9.73 3.78
N LEU A 159 0.58 10.92 3.83
CA LEU A 159 -0.11 12.20 3.62
C LEU A 159 -0.63 12.32 2.18
N GLY A 160 0.16 11.94 1.19
CA GLY A 160 -0.25 11.93 -0.20
C GLY A 160 -1.48 11.07 -0.43
N ASN A 161 -1.46 9.82 0.04
CA ASN A 161 -2.64 8.94 -0.03
C ASN A 161 -3.87 9.54 0.67
N TYR A 162 -3.71 10.05 1.90
CA TYR A 162 -4.83 10.63 2.65
C TYR A 162 -5.45 11.82 1.92
N TYR A 163 -4.65 12.80 1.52
CA TYR A 163 -5.16 14.01 0.88
C TYR A 163 -5.75 13.73 -0.49
N TYR A 164 -5.17 12.82 -1.26
CA TYR A 164 -5.71 12.46 -2.58
C TYR A 164 -7.10 11.83 -2.43
N TRP A 165 -7.23 10.76 -1.64
CA TRP A 165 -8.46 9.99 -1.59
C TRP A 165 -9.60 10.74 -0.91
N ILE A 166 -9.33 11.56 0.12
CA ILE A 166 -10.34 12.45 0.69
C ILE A 166 -10.83 13.46 -0.36
N SER A 167 -9.91 14.07 -1.13
CA SER A 167 -10.27 15.03 -2.18
C SER A 167 -11.03 14.39 -3.33
N ALA A 168 -10.62 13.19 -3.78
CA ALA A 168 -11.22 12.46 -4.88
C ALA A 168 -12.65 11.99 -4.54
N LYS A 169 -12.87 11.51 -3.30
CA LYS A 169 -14.16 10.99 -2.86
C LYS A 169 -15.14 12.05 -2.34
N ALA A 170 -14.68 13.29 -2.10
CA ALA A 170 -15.53 14.36 -1.58
C ALA A 170 -16.65 14.83 -2.54
N GLY A 171 -16.57 14.53 -3.84
CA GLY A 171 -17.66 14.75 -4.80
C GLY A 171 -18.29 16.15 -4.72
N ILE A 172 -19.62 16.22 -4.53
CA ILE A 172 -20.36 17.49 -4.43
C ILE A 172 -19.92 18.34 -3.23
N ILE A 173 -19.48 17.72 -2.12
CA ILE A 173 -19.04 18.42 -0.90
C ILE A 173 -17.77 19.26 -1.18
N ARG A 174 -16.92 18.82 -2.09
CA ARG A 174 -15.78 19.59 -2.62
C ARG A 174 -16.25 20.80 -3.43
N ASN A 175 -17.25 20.61 -4.31
CA ASN A 175 -17.75 21.68 -5.19
C ASN A 175 -18.38 22.86 -4.43
N ILE A 176 -18.88 22.62 -3.21
CA ILE A 176 -19.46 23.65 -2.33
C ILE A 176 -18.45 24.21 -1.32
N GLY A 177 -17.17 23.83 -1.40
CA GLY A 177 -16.06 24.45 -0.65
C GLY A 177 -15.81 23.91 0.77
N PHE A 178 -16.47 22.84 1.20
CA PHE A 178 -16.23 22.25 2.55
C PHE A 178 -14.99 21.37 2.63
N VAL A 179 -14.49 20.87 1.50
CA VAL A 179 -13.25 20.09 1.41
C VAL A 179 -12.35 20.74 0.36
N GLU A 180 -11.15 21.12 0.78
CA GLU A 180 -10.10 21.64 -0.11
C GLU A 180 -9.66 20.54 -1.09
N ASP A 181 -9.57 20.86 -2.39
CA ASP A 181 -9.02 19.93 -3.38
C ASP A 181 -7.49 19.91 -3.27
N ARG A 182 -6.96 18.83 -2.70
CA ARG A 182 -5.52 18.65 -2.47
C ARG A 182 -4.90 17.58 -3.36
N ARG A 183 -5.55 17.20 -4.47
CA ARG A 183 -5.04 16.15 -5.38
C ARG A 183 -3.65 16.46 -5.94
N ASP A 184 -3.41 17.69 -6.41
CA ASP A 184 -2.10 18.08 -6.96
C ASP A 184 -1.00 18.11 -5.90
N THR A 185 -1.36 18.60 -4.70
CA THR A 185 -0.45 18.59 -3.54
C THR A 185 -0.10 17.15 -3.16
N ALA A 186 -1.09 16.26 -3.13
CA ALA A 186 -0.90 14.85 -2.82
C ALA A 186 0.00 14.14 -3.84
N ILE A 187 -0.25 14.34 -5.14
CA ILE A 187 0.60 13.79 -6.21
C ILE A 187 2.03 14.31 -6.08
N THR A 188 2.21 15.59 -5.74
CA THR A 188 3.55 16.16 -5.52
C THR A 188 4.26 15.51 -4.34
N MET A 189 3.57 15.31 -3.21
CA MET A 189 4.11 14.62 -2.03
C MET A 189 4.55 13.20 -2.38
N LEU A 190 3.70 12.44 -3.08
CA LEU A 190 4.02 11.07 -3.50
C LEU A 190 5.20 11.03 -4.49
N LYS A 191 5.25 11.95 -5.46
CA LYS A 191 6.39 12.07 -6.39
C LYS A 191 7.69 12.42 -5.68
N ILE A 192 7.64 13.17 -4.58
CA ILE A 192 8.81 13.45 -3.74
C ILE A 192 9.23 12.20 -2.96
N ALA A 193 8.27 11.54 -2.30
CA ALA A 193 8.49 10.30 -1.56
C ALA A 193 9.06 9.19 -2.45
N SER A 194 8.55 9.03 -3.68
CA SER A 194 9.03 8.02 -4.63
C SER A 194 10.45 8.29 -5.16
N ARG A 195 10.90 9.54 -5.19
CA ARG A 195 12.25 9.88 -5.66
C ARG A 195 13.29 9.97 -4.55
N LYS A 196 12.87 10.50 -3.40
CA LYS A 196 13.78 10.87 -2.30
C LYS A 196 13.62 10.01 -1.06
N GLY A 197 12.47 9.37 -0.89
CA GLY A 197 12.22 8.49 0.26
C GLY A 197 13.18 7.31 0.24
N ILE A 198 13.47 6.81 1.43
CA ILE A 198 14.25 5.61 1.68
C ILE A 198 13.33 4.48 2.16
N LEU A 199 12.40 4.77 3.07
CA LEU A 199 11.40 3.78 3.55
C LEU A 199 10.17 3.77 2.64
N SER A 200 9.71 4.97 2.27
CA SER A 200 8.43 5.18 1.60
C SER A 200 8.50 5.09 0.07
N ARG A 201 9.68 4.78 -0.50
CA ARG A 201 9.92 4.89 -1.94
C ARG A 201 8.97 4.01 -2.76
N ASP A 202 9.03 2.71 -2.50
CA ASP A 202 8.35 1.71 -3.31
C ASP A 202 6.84 1.73 -3.06
N SER A 203 6.43 2.03 -1.83
CA SER A 203 5.01 2.25 -1.49
C SER A 203 4.44 3.52 -2.11
N ALA A 204 5.23 4.59 -2.23
CA ALA A 204 4.81 5.79 -2.96
C ALA A 204 4.71 5.54 -4.47
N LEU A 205 5.61 4.75 -5.06
CA LEU A 205 5.50 4.31 -6.47
C LEU A 205 4.21 3.52 -6.69
N HIS A 206 3.98 2.47 -5.89
CA HIS A 206 2.74 1.68 -5.95
C HIS A 206 1.49 2.56 -5.84
N SER A 207 1.46 3.47 -4.86
CA SER A 207 0.34 4.40 -4.67
C SER A 207 0.12 5.33 -5.88
N LEU A 208 1.22 5.81 -6.48
CA LEU A 208 1.15 6.69 -7.66
C LEU A 208 0.53 6.01 -8.88
N VAL A 209 0.65 4.68 -9.04
CA VAL A 209 0.02 3.98 -10.17
C VAL A 209 -1.48 4.23 -10.18
N PHE A 210 -2.17 3.91 -9.08
CA PHE A 210 -3.63 4.08 -8.99
C PHE A 210 -4.04 5.54 -8.98
N ILE A 211 -3.29 6.39 -8.28
CA ILE A 211 -3.60 7.81 -8.16
C ILE A 211 -3.47 8.53 -9.51
N LEU A 212 -2.43 8.22 -10.29
CA LEU A 212 -2.25 8.85 -11.61
C LEU A 212 -3.27 8.33 -12.62
N LEU A 213 -3.66 7.05 -12.56
CA LEU A 213 -4.76 6.52 -13.36
C LEU A 213 -6.10 7.19 -13.03
N ASP A 214 -6.44 7.32 -11.74
CA ASP A 214 -7.66 8.02 -11.29
C ASP A 214 -7.63 9.51 -11.66
N TYR A 215 -6.46 10.14 -11.62
CA TYR A 215 -6.27 11.53 -12.02
C TYR A 215 -6.30 11.74 -13.55
N GLY A 216 -6.15 10.66 -14.34
CA GLY A 216 -6.10 10.70 -15.80
C GLY A 216 -4.71 10.92 -16.42
N ASP A 217 -3.64 10.90 -15.62
CA ASP A 217 -2.25 10.98 -16.09
C ASP A 217 -1.72 9.57 -16.43
N THR A 218 -2.20 9.02 -17.54
CA THR A 218 -1.82 7.67 -17.99
C THR A 218 -0.34 7.56 -18.35
N ALA A 219 0.26 8.62 -18.89
CA ALA A 219 1.69 8.66 -19.21
C ALA A 219 2.55 8.61 -17.93
N GLY A 220 2.18 9.39 -16.92
CA GLY A 220 2.79 9.35 -15.60
C GLY A 220 2.62 7.98 -14.93
N ALA A 221 1.42 7.40 -14.97
CA ALA A 221 1.16 6.06 -14.44
C ALA A 221 2.05 5.01 -15.11
N LYS A 222 2.20 5.05 -16.44
CA LYS A 222 3.09 4.15 -17.18
C LYS A 222 4.54 4.27 -16.69
N SER A 223 5.05 5.50 -16.57
CA SER A 223 6.42 5.74 -16.11
C SER A 223 6.66 5.15 -14.72
N VAL A 224 5.67 5.26 -13.82
CA VAL A 224 5.77 4.73 -12.46
C VAL A 224 5.73 3.19 -12.45
N VAL A 225 4.87 2.57 -13.26
CA VAL A 225 4.83 1.10 -13.42
C VAL A 225 6.17 0.58 -13.95
N ASP A 226 6.72 1.22 -14.98
CA ASP A 226 8.02 0.82 -15.55
C ASP A 226 9.14 0.95 -14.51
N GLU A 227 9.14 2.01 -13.70
CA GLU A 227 10.11 2.20 -12.62
C GLU A 227 9.98 1.14 -11.53
N LEU A 228 8.76 0.83 -11.08
CA LEU A 228 8.53 -0.18 -10.06
C LEU A 228 8.97 -1.57 -10.54
N LEU A 229 8.69 -1.94 -11.79
CA LEU A 229 9.16 -3.19 -12.39
C LEU A 229 10.68 -3.22 -12.60
N ALA A 230 11.31 -2.10 -12.92
CA ALA A 230 12.77 -2.03 -13.03
C ALA A 230 13.45 -2.26 -11.68
N ARG A 231 12.82 -1.80 -10.59
CA ARG A 231 13.30 -1.99 -9.22
C ARG A 231 13.01 -3.39 -8.68
N HIS A 232 11.83 -3.93 -9.00
CA HIS A 232 11.35 -5.22 -8.51
C HIS A 232 10.82 -6.09 -9.65
N PRO A 233 11.70 -6.64 -10.51
CA PRO A 233 11.32 -7.32 -11.76
C PRO A 233 10.56 -8.63 -11.57
N HIS A 234 10.50 -9.17 -10.35
CA HIS A 234 9.77 -10.39 -10.02
C HIS A 234 8.65 -10.15 -9.00
N SER A 235 8.40 -8.89 -8.62
CA SER A 235 7.37 -8.53 -7.66
C SER A 235 5.97 -8.79 -8.23
N ARG A 236 5.17 -9.56 -7.50
CA ARG A 236 3.75 -9.75 -7.79
C ARG A 236 3.00 -8.45 -7.67
N THR A 237 3.29 -7.64 -6.66
CA THR A 237 2.70 -6.30 -6.49
C THR A 237 2.95 -5.43 -7.73
N ALA A 238 4.19 -5.38 -8.24
CA ALA A 238 4.50 -4.62 -9.46
C ALA A 238 3.81 -5.19 -10.72
N HIS A 239 3.63 -6.51 -10.80
CA HIS A 239 2.90 -7.14 -11.91
C HIS A 239 1.39 -6.89 -11.82
N TRP A 240 0.82 -6.84 -10.62
CA TRP A 240 -0.55 -6.39 -10.41
C TRP A 240 -0.74 -4.93 -10.86
N ASP A 241 0.17 -4.04 -10.49
CA ASP A 241 0.15 -2.64 -10.95
C ASP A 241 0.21 -2.54 -12.47
N LYS A 242 1.07 -3.36 -13.11
CA LYS A 242 1.14 -3.47 -14.57
C LYS A 242 -0.15 -4.00 -15.18
N LEU A 243 -0.77 -5.00 -14.57
CA LEU A 243 -2.04 -5.57 -15.02
C LEU A 243 -3.14 -4.50 -14.99
N ILE A 244 -3.30 -3.82 -13.85
CA ILE A 244 -4.30 -2.77 -13.66
C ILE A 244 -4.07 -1.59 -14.60
N PHE A 245 -2.81 -1.17 -14.79
CA PHE A 245 -2.48 -0.15 -15.79
C PHE A 245 -2.98 -0.55 -17.18
N ASN A 246 -2.64 -1.75 -17.65
CA ASN A 246 -3.01 -2.20 -19.00
C ASN A 246 -4.52 -2.36 -19.16
N LEU A 247 -5.23 -2.85 -18.15
CA LEU A 247 -6.70 -2.87 -18.13
C LEU A 247 -7.29 -1.45 -18.21
N SER A 248 -6.71 -0.49 -17.49
CA SER A 248 -7.23 0.89 -17.41
C SER A 248 -7.04 1.68 -18.70
N VAL A 249 -6.01 1.36 -19.48
CA VAL A 249 -5.73 2.00 -20.78
C VAL A 249 -6.18 1.14 -21.97
N GLU A 250 -6.98 0.09 -21.70
CA GLU A 250 -7.53 -0.80 -22.72
C GLU A 250 -6.45 -1.48 -23.60
N ASN A 251 -5.25 -1.67 -23.04
CA ASN A 251 -4.18 -2.39 -23.71
C ASN A 251 -4.28 -3.88 -23.39
N TRP A 252 -5.14 -4.58 -24.13
CA TRP A 252 -5.52 -5.96 -23.84
C TRP A 252 -4.43 -7.00 -24.09
N GLN A 253 -3.57 -6.78 -25.09
CA GLN A 253 -2.53 -7.72 -25.51
C GLN A 253 -1.63 -8.24 -24.36
N PRO A 254 -1.05 -7.38 -23.50
CA PRO A 254 -0.22 -7.86 -22.40
C PRO A 254 -1.00 -8.47 -21.23
N VAL A 255 -2.29 -8.16 -21.07
CA VAL A 255 -3.10 -8.54 -19.89
C VAL A 255 -3.06 -10.03 -19.65
N LYS A 256 -3.32 -10.84 -20.68
CA LYS A 256 -3.28 -12.29 -20.58
C LYS A 256 -1.92 -12.80 -20.08
N SER A 257 -0.82 -12.34 -20.67
CA SER A 257 0.51 -12.84 -20.31
C SER A 257 0.85 -12.55 -18.84
N ILE A 258 0.47 -11.36 -18.36
CA ILE A 258 0.68 -10.96 -16.96
C ILE A 258 -0.23 -11.80 -16.04
N ALA A 259 -1.50 -11.96 -16.43
CA ALA A 259 -2.47 -12.75 -15.67
C ALA A 259 -2.04 -14.21 -15.54
N ASP A 260 -1.57 -14.84 -16.63
CA ASP A 260 -1.06 -16.22 -16.64
C ASP A 260 0.09 -16.39 -15.63
N THR A 261 1.09 -15.50 -15.66
CA THR A 261 2.22 -15.53 -14.71
C THR A 261 1.77 -15.40 -13.26
N LEU A 262 0.84 -14.49 -12.96
CA LEU A 262 0.31 -14.34 -11.60
C LEU A 262 -0.54 -15.55 -11.19
N MET A 263 -1.33 -16.12 -12.09
CA MET A 263 -2.15 -17.31 -11.82
C MET A 263 -1.29 -18.54 -11.49
N GLU A 264 -0.15 -18.73 -12.16
CA GLU A 264 0.80 -19.80 -11.80
C GLU A 264 1.23 -19.73 -10.33
N TYR A 265 1.44 -18.51 -9.83
CA TYR A 265 1.75 -18.31 -8.42
C TYR A 265 0.55 -18.56 -7.50
N TYR A 266 -0.62 -17.97 -7.79
CA TYR A 266 -1.78 -18.03 -6.88
C TYR A 266 -2.56 -19.34 -6.93
N ASN A 267 -2.29 -20.21 -7.91
CA ASN A 267 -2.95 -21.51 -8.00
C ASN A 267 -2.74 -22.34 -6.71
N GLY A 268 -3.83 -22.77 -6.10
CA GLY A 268 -3.83 -23.46 -4.79
C GLY A 268 -3.46 -22.60 -3.58
N LYS A 269 -3.22 -21.29 -3.76
CA LYS A 269 -2.91 -20.34 -2.68
C LYS A 269 -4.03 -19.32 -2.42
N SER A 270 -4.72 -18.87 -3.46
CA SER A 270 -5.77 -17.84 -3.35
C SER A 270 -6.81 -17.97 -4.45
N ASP A 271 -7.97 -18.54 -4.13
CA ASP A 271 -9.11 -18.66 -5.07
C ASP A 271 -9.60 -17.29 -5.52
N TYR A 272 -9.56 -16.29 -4.63
CA TYR A 272 -9.97 -14.93 -4.96
C TYR A 272 -9.06 -14.31 -6.04
N ASN A 273 -7.73 -14.40 -5.88
CA ASN A 273 -6.80 -13.90 -6.89
C ASN A 273 -6.92 -14.68 -8.19
N MET A 274 -7.08 -16.00 -8.13
CA MET A 274 -7.33 -16.83 -9.32
C MET A 274 -8.57 -16.35 -10.07
N CYS A 275 -9.65 -16.04 -9.36
CA CYS A 275 -10.88 -15.56 -9.94
C CYS A 275 -10.75 -14.14 -10.53
N GLN A 276 -10.05 -13.21 -9.87
CA GLN A 276 -9.79 -11.87 -10.44
C GLN A 276 -8.92 -11.93 -11.71
N LEU A 277 -7.83 -12.70 -11.68
CA LEU A 277 -6.90 -12.82 -12.80
C LEU A 277 -7.53 -13.53 -14.01
N SER A 278 -8.30 -14.58 -13.77
CA SER A 278 -9.03 -15.26 -14.84
C SER A 278 -10.13 -14.37 -15.44
N LEU A 279 -10.81 -13.53 -14.67
CA LEU A 279 -11.71 -12.52 -15.24
C LEU A 279 -10.97 -11.48 -16.07
N ALA A 280 -9.82 -10.98 -15.60
CA ALA A 280 -9.00 -10.04 -16.36
C ALA A 280 -8.56 -10.62 -17.71
N ALA A 281 -8.06 -11.86 -17.69
CA ALA A 281 -7.67 -12.59 -18.90
C ALA A 281 -8.87 -12.84 -19.82
N ALA A 282 -9.99 -13.36 -19.29
CA ALA A 282 -11.20 -13.61 -20.06
C ALA A 282 -11.73 -12.35 -20.74
N TYR A 283 -11.74 -11.23 -20.00
CA TYR A 283 -12.17 -9.94 -20.52
C TYR A 283 -11.23 -9.42 -21.61
N SER A 284 -9.91 -9.54 -21.42
CA SER A 284 -8.96 -9.15 -22.46
C SER A 284 -9.11 -9.97 -23.75
N GLU A 285 -9.37 -11.28 -23.65
CA GLU A 285 -9.61 -12.14 -24.82
C GLU A 285 -10.92 -11.76 -25.53
N LEU A 286 -11.96 -11.44 -24.75
CA LEU A 286 -13.23 -10.96 -25.30
C LEU A 286 -13.06 -9.68 -26.11
N GLU A 287 -12.33 -8.69 -25.57
CA GLU A 287 -12.06 -7.41 -26.23
C GLU A 287 -11.16 -7.58 -27.47
N LEU A 288 -10.35 -8.64 -27.53
CA LEU A 288 -9.57 -9.04 -28.70
C LEU A 288 -10.38 -9.87 -29.72
N GLY A 289 -11.63 -10.21 -29.40
CA GLY A 289 -12.51 -11.02 -30.25
C GLY A 289 -12.27 -12.54 -30.16
N ASP A 290 -11.41 -13.02 -29.25
CA ASP A 290 -11.23 -14.44 -28.99
C ASP A 290 -12.24 -14.97 -27.96
N THR A 291 -13.40 -15.37 -28.47
CA THR A 291 -14.46 -15.98 -27.64
C THR A 291 -14.06 -17.35 -27.09
N THR A 292 -13.13 -18.07 -27.72
CA THR A 292 -12.65 -19.37 -27.23
C THR A 292 -11.72 -19.18 -26.03
N GLY A 293 -10.76 -18.24 -26.14
CA GLY A 293 -9.90 -17.81 -25.03
C GLY A 293 -10.71 -17.24 -23.86
N CYS A 294 -11.68 -16.36 -24.14
CA CYS A 294 -12.59 -15.82 -23.15
C CYS A 294 -13.31 -16.93 -22.36
N LYS A 295 -13.88 -17.92 -23.05
CA LYS A 295 -14.56 -19.05 -22.42
C LYS A 295 -13.62 -19.91 -21.58
N LYS A 296 -12.41 -20.20 -22.08
CA LYS A 296 -11.38 -20.96 -21.36
C LYS A 296 -11.08 -20.33 -20.00
N TYR A 297 -10.81 -19.03 -19.95
CA TYR A 297 -10.53 -18.34 -18.69
C TYR A 297 -11.76 -18.20 -17.80
N PHE A 298 -12.95 -18.02 -18.39
CA PHE A 298 -14.18 -18.00 -17.60
C PHE A 298 -14.51 -19.37 -16.97
N ASP A 299 -14.12 -20.49 -17.59
CA ASP A 299 -14.21 -21.80 -16.97
C ASP A 299 -13.27 -21.95 -15.77
N ILE A 300 -12.06 -21.37 -15.83
CA ILE A 300 -11.15 -21.28 -14.67
C ILE A 300 -11.81 -20.46 -13.56
N PHE A 301 -12.37 -19.29 -13.88
CA PHE A 301 -13.11 -18.47 -12.92
C PHE A 301 -14.20 -19.28 -12.20
N LYS A 302 -15.06 -19.98 -12.93
CA LYS A 302 -16.14 -20.80 -12.33
C LYS A 302 -15.61 -21.92 -11.44
N SER A 303 -14.42 -22.44 -11.71
CA SER A 303 -13.82 -23.52 -10.90
C SER A 303 -13.33 -23.04 -9.52
N CYS A 304 -12.94 -21.76 -9.40
CA CYS A 304 -12.52 -21.14 -8.13
C CYS A 304 -13.63 -20.35 -7.43
N ALA A 305 -14.67 -19.93 -8.17
CA ALA A 305 -15.66 -19.00 -7.66
C ALA A 305 -16.66 -19.67 -6.70
N ASN A 306 -17.06 -18.91 -5.69
CA ASN A 306 -18.23 -19.13 -4.86
C ASN A 306 -18.96 -17.78 -4.68
N ASP A 307 -20.18 -17.81 -4.13
CA ASP A 307 -21.01 -16.61 -3.97
C ASP A 307 -20.29 -15.47 -3.24
N ARG A 308 -19.53 -15.80 -2.18
CA ARG A 308 -18.74 -14.81 -1.42
C ARG A 308 -17.64 -14.16 -2.27
N ILE A 309 -16.95 -14.94 -3.11
CA ILE A 309 -15.92 -14.41 -4.02
C ILE A 309 -16.55 -13.50 -5.08
N ILE A 310 -17.68 -13.92 -5.67
CA ILE A 310 -18.40 -13.13 -6.67
C ILE A 310 -18.85 -11.80 -6.07
N ASP A 311 -19.45 -11.82 -4.88
CA ASP A 311 -19.84 -10.61 -4.16
C ASP A 311 -18.63 -9.70 -3.88
N LYS A 312 -17.50 -10.27 -3.45
CA LYS A 312 -16.26 -9.51 -3.20
C LYS A 312 -15.72 -8.88 -4.48
N ILE A 313 -15.78 -9.55 -5.63
CA ILE A 313 -15.37 -9.04 -6.94
C ILE A 313 -16.24 -7.86 -7.37
N CYS A 314 -17.57 -8.03 -7.34
CA CYS A 314 -18.52 -6.97 -7.68
C CYS A 314 -18.37 -5.75 -6.76
N ASN A 315 -18.23 -5.96 -5.45
CA ASN A 315 -18.01 -4.90 -4.46
C ASN A 315 -16.65 -4.19 -4.58
N ARG A 316 -15.73 -4.70 -5.40
CA ARG A 316 -14.46 -4.04 -5.73
C ARG A 316 -14.46 -3.42 -7.14
N GLY A 317 -15.64 -3.26 -7.76
CA GLY A 317 -15.79 -2.53 -9.02
C GLY A 317 -15.49 -3.34 -10.28
N TRP A 318 -15.47 -4.68 -10.16
CA TRP A 318 -15.30 -5.59 -11.30
C TRP A 318 -16.63 -6.11 -11.86
N ASP A 319 -17.76 -5.56 -11.41
CA ASP A 319 -19.11 -5.94 -11.80
C ASP A 319 -19.32 -5.86 -13.32
N LYS A 320 -18.87 -4.78 -13.96
CA LYS A 320 -19.00 -4.59 -15.42
C LYS A 320 -18.18 -5.60 -16.21
N ILE A 321 -16.95 -5.89 -15.77
CA ILE A 321 -16.07 -6.88 -16.38
C ILE A 321 -16.70 -8.27 -16.27
N TYR A 322 -17.11 -8.64 -15.05
CA TYR A 322 -17.77 -9.91 -14.77
C TYR A 322 -19.02 -10.11 -15.63
N ASP A 323 -19.92 -9.12 -15.67
CA ASP A 323 -21.15 -9.21 -16.45
C ASP A 323 -20.90 -9.32 -17.96
N SER A 324 -19.88 -8.64 -18.48
CA SER A 324 -19.53 -8.68 -19.91
C SER A 324 -19.04 -10.07 -20.31
N VAL A 325 -18.07 -10.62 -19.55
CA VAL A 325 -17.55 -11.98 -19.75
C VAL A 325 -18.67 -13.01 -19.60
N ARG A 326 -19.45 -12.94 -18.52
CA ARG A 326 -20.55 -13.86 -18.25
C ARG A 326 -21.58 -13.88 -19.37
N LYS A 327 -22.03 -12.70 -19.83
CA LYS A 327 -22.99 -12.59 -20.95
C LYS A 327 -22.43 -13.19 -22.24
N SER A 328 -21.12 -13.04 -22.50
CA SER A 328 -20.50 -13.63 -23.69
C SER A 328 -20.43 -15.16 -23.61
N CYS A 329 -20.08 -15.71 -22.44
CA CYS A 329 -19.82 -17.14 -22.26
C CYS A 329 -21.08 -17.98 -21.99
N GLU A 330 -22.14 -17.39 -21.44
CA GLU A 330 -23.36 -18.10 -21.02
C GLU A 330 -24.56 -17.93 -21.98
N ARG A 331 -24.45 -17.08 -23.01
CA ARG A 331 -25.48 -17.00 -24.06
C ARG A 331 -25.45 -18.30 -24.87
N LYS A 332 -26.58 -19.02 -24.83
CA LYS A 332 -26.84 -20.24 -25.60
C LYS A 332 -27.13 -19.92 -27.06
#